data_AF-A0A520HTE9-F1
#
_entry.id   AF-A0A520HTE9-F1
#
_cell.length_a   1.000
_cell.length_b   1.000
_cell.length_c   1.000
_cell.angle_alpha   90.00
_cell.angle_beta   90.00
_cell.angle_gamma   90.00
#
_symmetry.space_group_name_H-M   'P 1'
#
loop_
_entity.id
_entity.type
_entity.pdbx_description
1 polymer ?
#
loop_
_entity_poly.entity_id
_entity_poly.type
_entity_poly.pdbx_seq_one_letter_code
_entity_poly.pdbx_strand_id
1 'polypeptide(L)'
;MIDRARSVAAGFADVGLTQAEELLRRLSPEGREQARREREARARRQKRLVVRLVFAAIVSLLGGAALAAVLPAMLALAVAAALMLLLVIVIVAQADPRAPGREALVETGLPGLAEQAGIWLAAQRRGMPLPALRLADALGSRFEALAPRLARLNPRSPAAASIRKLVAVELPALVDSWRMVGISARREMQADGRTPDDHLINGLRLIDAELARAGECLGRTSLDEIAIQGRYLELKYDGEGPGL
;
A
#
# COMPACT_ATOMS: atom_id res chain seq x y z
N MET A 1 10.61 12.46 -62.08
CA MET A 1 10.49 12.64 -60.62
C MET A 1 9.03 12.61 -60.12
N ILE A 2 8.06 12.06 -60.86
CA ILE A 2 6.62 12.14 -60.51
C ILE A 2 6.12 10.88 -59.77
N ASP A 3 6.87 9.77 -59.80
CA ASP A 3 6.38 8.48 -59.27
C ASP A 3 6.46 8.35 -57.73
N ARG A 4 7.39 9.05 -57.09
CA ARG A 4 7.62 8.93 -55.63
C ARG A 4 6.54 9.62 -54.78
N ALA A 5 5.74 10.52 -55.37
CA ALA A 5 4.67 11.20 -54.65
C ALA A 5 3.43 10.32 -54.47
N ARG A 6 3.20 9.35 -55.36
CA ARG A 6 1.98 8.54 -55.37
C ARG A 6 2.03 7.39 -54.34
N SER A 7 3.22 6.86 -54.05
CA SER A 7 3.41 5.79 -53.04
C SER A 7 3.26 6.29 -51.61
N VAL A 8 3.54 7.56 -51.36
CA VAL A 8 3.41 8.17 -50.03
C VAL A 8 1.93 8.43 -49.71
N ALA A 9 1.13 8.85 -50.68
CA ALA A 9 -0.30 9.10 -50.50
C ALA A 9 -1.11 7.81 -50.23
N ALA A 10 -0.72 6.67 -50.82
CA ALA A 10 -1.38 5.38 -50.58
C ALA A 10 -1.13 4.85 -49.15
N GLY A 11 0.08 5.01 -48.62
CA GLY A 11 0.43 4.54 -47.27
C GLY A 11 -0.32 5.26 -46.14
N PHE A 12 -0.68 6.54 -46.33
CA PHE A 12 -1.45 7.28 -45.33
C PHE A 12 -2.94 6.92 -45.29
N ALA A 13 -3.50 6.43 -46.41
CA ALA A 13 -4.89 6.01 -46.46
C ALA A 13 -5.12 4.69 -45.67
N ASP A 14 -4.19 3.74 -45.79
CA ASP A 14 -4.29 2.44 -45.09
C ASP A 14 -4.06 2.54 -43.57
N VAL A 15 -3.21 3.48 -43.14
CA VAL A 15 -2.98 3.76 -41.70
C VAL A 15 -4.19 4.46 -41.07
N GLY A 16 -4.89 5.31 -41.81
CA GLY A 16 -6.10 5.97 -41.31
C GLY A 16 -7.29 5.01 -41.11
N LEU A 17 -7.44 4.02 -41.99
CA LEU A 17 -8.56 3.07 -41.93
C LEU A 17 -8.41 2.06 -40.78
N THR A 18 -7.19 1.58 -40.54
CA THR A 18 -6.89 0.67 -39.42
C THR A 18 -7.06 1.35 -38.06
N GLN A 19 -6.71 2.63 -37.94
CA GLN A 19 -6.88 3.39 -36.70
C GLN A 19 -8.35 3.77 -36.42
N ALA A 20 -9.15 3.96 -37.48
CA ALA A 20 -10.59 4.17 -37.36
C ALA A 20 -11.34 2.92 -36.88
N GLU A 21 -10.93 1.72 -37.31
CA GLU A 21 -11.50 0.45 -36.83
C GLU A 21 -11.15 0.15 -35.36
N GLU A 22 -9.95 0.52 -34.92
CA GLU A 22 -9.51 0.38 -33.52
C GLU A 22 -10.31 1.29 -32.56
N LEU A 23 -10.68 2.49 -33.03
CA LEU A 23 -11.51 3.44 -32.27
C LEU A 23 -12.99 3.04 -32.26
N LEU A 24 -13.48 2.45 -33.35
CA LEU A 24 -14.85 1.90 -33.41
C LEU A 24 -15.00 0.64 -32.54
N ARG A 25 -13.96 -0.19 -32.39
CA ARG A 25 -13.93 -1.30 -31.43
C ARG A 25 -13.99 -0.85 -29.97
N ARG A 26 -13.40 0.31 -29.63
CA ARG A 26 -13.44 0.87 -28.27
C ARG A 26 -14.78 1.52 -27.89
N LEU A 27 -15.66 1.75 -28.87
CA LEU A 27 -17.02 2.26 -28.65
C LEU A 27 -18.10 1.17 -28.80
N SER A 28 -17.70 -0.11 -28.74
CA SER A 28 -18.62 -1.25 -28.71
C SER A 28 -19.55 -1.20 -27.48
N PRO A 29 -20.86 -1.44 -27.64
CA PRO A 29 -21.92 -1.25 -26.64
C PRO A 29 -21.85 -2.12 -25.37
N GLU A 30 -20.88 -3.04 -25.26
CA GLU A 30 -20.72 -3.99 -24.15
C GLU A 30 -20.38 -3.32 -22.81
N GLY A 31 -19.72 -2.15 -22.84
CA GLY A 31 -19.35 -1.41 -21.61
C GLY A 31 -20.53 -0.83 -20.84
N ARG A 32 -21.68 -0.59 -21.50
CA ARG A 32 -22.87 -0.01 -20.84
C ARG A 32 -23.68 -1.04 -20.07
N GLU A 33 -23.65 -2.31 -20.48
CA GLU A 33 -24.30 -3.40 -19.75
C GLU A 33 -23.49 -3.85 -18.52
N GLN A 34 -22.16 -3.83 -18.61
CA GLN A 34 -21.27 -4.11 -17.46
C GLN A 34 -21.41 -3.04 -16.36
N ALA A 35 -21.56 -1.76 -16.72
CA ALA A 35 -21.81 -0.69 -15.76
C ALA A 35 -23.13 -0.85 -14.98
N ARG A 36 -24.18 -1.44 -15.59
CA ARG A 36 -25.45 -1.76 -14.90
C ARG A 36 -25.31 -2.99 -13.99
N ARG A 37 -24.64 -4.06 -14.44
CA ARG A 37 -24.39 -5.26 -13.63
C ARG A 37 -23.50 -4.98 -12.42
N GLU A 38 -22.54 -4.05 -12.55
CA GLU A 38 -21.71 -3.61 -11.42
C GLU A 38 -22.46 -2.78 -10.39
N ARG A 39 -23.37 -1.88 -10.80
CA ARG A 39 -24.24 -1.14 -9.88
C ARG A 39 -25.14 -2.08 -9.09
N GLU A 40 -25.67 -3.11 -9.73
CA GLU A 40 -26.47 -4.14 -9.05
C GLU A 40 -25.64 -5.03 -8.12
N ALA A 41 -24.41 -5.39 -8.48
CA ALA A 41 -23.53 -6.19 -7.63
C ALA A 41 -23.06 -5.43 -6.38
N ARG A 42 -22.79 -4.12 -6.51
CA ARG A 42 -22.46 -3.22 -5.39
C ARG A 42 -23.67 -2.98 -4.49
N ALA A 43 -24.86 -2.74 -5.07
CA ALA A 43 -26.10 -2.65 -4.31
C ALA A 43 -26.42 -3.94 -3.56
N ARG A 44 -26.14 -5.13 -4.11
CA ARG A 44 -26.34 -6.42 -3.42
C ARG A 44 -25.36 -6.67 -2.27
N ARG A 45 -24.18 -6.05 -2.26
CA ARG A 45 -23.21 -6.15 -1.14
C ARG A 45 -23.54 -5.17 -0.01
N GLN A 46 -23.87 -3.92 -0.35
CA GLN A 46 -24.40 -2.96 0.64
C GLN A 46 -25.75 -3.41 1.21
N LYS A 47 -26.68 -3.88 0.36
CA LYS A 47 -27.93 -4.48 0.82
C LYS A 47 -27.67 -5.70 1.70
N ARG A 48 -26.64 -6.53 1.48
CA ARG A 48 -26.34 -7.66 2.37
C ARG A 48 -25.84 -7.25 3.75
N LEU A 49 -25.06 -6.18 3.86
CA LEU A 49 -24.61 -5.67 5.15
C LEU A 49 -25.75 -4.95 5.89
N VAL A 50 -26.52 -4.12 5.19
CA VAL A 50 -27.70 -3.46 5.76
C VAL A 50 -28.78 -4.47 6.13
N VAL A 51 -29.07 -5.46 5.26
CA VAL A 51 -30.00 -6.54 5.57
C VAL A 51 -29.48 -7.40 6.71
N ARG A 52 -28.18 -7.68 6.84
CA ARG A 52 -27.66 -8.40 8.01
C ARG A 52 -27.78 -7.60 9.29
N LEU A 53 -27.52 -6.29 9.27
CA LEU A 53 -27.68 -5.43 10.45
C LEU A 53 -29.15 -5.25 10.82
N VAL A 54 -30.02 -5.01 9.84
CA VAL A 54 -31.46 -4.90 10.05
C VAL A 54 -32.04 -6.24 10.48
N PHE A 55 -31.63 -7.35 9.89
CA PHE A 55 -32.04 -8.69 10.30
C PHE A 55 -31.51 -9.04 11.69
N ALA A 56 -30.27 -8.69 12.02
CA ALA A 56 -29.73 -8.86 13.37
C ALA A 56 -30.47 -8.00 14.39
N ALA A 57 -30.82 -6.75 14.05
CA ALA A 57 -31.62 -5.87 14.90
C ALA A 57 -33.04 -6.41 15.08
N ILE A 58 -33.68 -6.89 14.01
CA ILE A 58 -35.02 -7.50 14.05
C ILE A 58 -35.00 -8.81 14.86
N VAL A 59 -34.02 -9.68 14.65
CA VAL A 59 -33.85 -10.93 15.41
C VAL A 59 -33.54 -10.64 16.88
N SER A 60 -32.73 -9.63 17.18
CA SER A 60 -32.45 -9.23 18.56
C SER A 60 -33.68 -8.62 19.24
N LEU A 61 -34.49 -7.84 18.50
CA LEU A 61 -35.71 -7.22 19.02
C LEU A 61 -36.83 -8.25 19.22
N LEU A 62 -37.05 -9.14 18.25
CA LEU A 62 -38.01 -10.23 18.33
C LEU A 62 -37.58 -11.30 19.34
N GLY A 63 -36.28 -11.62 19.39
CA GLY A 63 -35.71 -12.54 20.37
C GLY A 63 -35.84 -11.99 21.79
N GLY A 64 -35.54 -10.70 21.99
CA GLY A 64 -35.76 -10.02 23.26
C GLY A 64 -37.23 -9.99 23.68
N ALA A 65 -38.14 -9.70 22.75
CA ALA A 65 -39.57 -9.68 23.01
C ALA A 65 -40.16 -11.07 23.32
N ALA A 66 -39.73 -12.11 22.60
CA ALA A 66 -40.16 -13.49 22.83
C ALA A 66 -39.61 -14.06 24.14
N LEU A 67 -38.37 -13.73 24.51
CA LEU A 67 -37.77 -14.13 25.78
C LEU A 67 -38.41 -13.39 26.97
N ALA A 68 -38.78 -12.11 26.81
CA ALA A 68 -39.50 -11.34 27.83
C ALA A 68 -40.90 -11.86 28.14
N ALA A 69 -41.51 -12.63 27.22
CA ALA A 69 -42.81 -13.25 27.42
C ALA A 69 -42.76 -14.56 28.24
N VAL A 70 -41.59 -15.20 28.33
CA VAL A 70 -41.42 -16.54 28.94
C VAL A 70 -40.51 -16.52 30.17
N LEU A 71 -39.51 -15.63 30.19
CA LEU A 71 -38.54 -15.52 31.28
C LEU A 71 -38.90 -14.35 32.21
N PRO A 72 -38.50 -14.42 33.50
CA PRO A 72 -38.60 -13.27 34.39
C PRO A 72 -37.93 -12.06 33.72
N ALA A 73 -38.57 -10.88 33.79
CA ALA A 73 -38.14 -9.68 33.07
C ALA A 73 -36.64 -9.35 33.25
N MET A 74 -36.06 -9.71 34.41
CA MET A 74 -34.63 -9.53 34.72
C MET A 74 -33.71 -10.39 33.84
N LEU A 75 -34.09 -11.64 33.53
CA LEU A 75 -33.29 -12.55 32.72
C LEU A 75 -33.38 -12.18 31.23
N ALA A 76 -34.54 -11.76 30.75
CA ALA A 76 -34.72 -11.27 29.38
C ALA A 76 -33.89 -10.00 29.12
N LEU A 77 -33.85 -9.07 30.08
CA LEU A 77 -33.01 -7.87 30.01
C LEU A 77 -31.52 -8.23 29.98
N ALA A 78 -31.09 -9.21 30.78
CA ALA A 78 -29.71 -9.67 30.80
C ALA A 78 -29.26 -10.29 29.45
N VAL A 79 -30.12 -11.09 28.81
CA VAL A 79 -29.83 -11.67 27.50
C VAL A 79 -29.79 -10.60 26.40
N ALA A 80 -30.71 -9.63 26.42
CA ALA A 80 -30.71 -8.53 25.46
C ALA A 80 -29.44 -7.65 25.61
N ALA A 81 -29.03 -7.37 26.85
CA ALA A 81 -27.79 -6.64 27.13
C ALA A 81 -26.55 -7.42 26.66
N ALA A 82 -26.52 -8.74 26.86
CA ALA A 82 -25.42 -9.59 26.39
C ALA A 82 -25.33 -9.65 24.86
N LEU A 83 -26.47 -9.72 24.16
CA LEU A 83 -26.51 -9.67 22.69
C LEU A 83 -26.09 -8.31 22.15
N MET A 84 -26.52 -7.22 22.79
CA MET A 84 -26.09 -5.87 22.43
C MET A 84 -24.58 -5.70 22.67
N LEU A 85 -24.06 -6.18 23.80
CA LEU A 85 -22.63 -6.16 24.10
C LEU A 85 -21.84 -6.97 23.07
N LEU A 86 -22.30 -8.17 22.71
CA LEU A 86 -21.69 -9.00 21.67
C LEU A 86 -21.67 -8.27 20.32
N LEU A 87 -22.76 -7.60 19.96
CA LEU A 87 -22.83 -6.80 18.74
C LEU A 87 -21.82 -5.64 18.78
N VAL A 88 -21.73 -4.92 19.90
CA VAL A 88 -20.74 -3.84 20.09
C VAL A 88 -19.32 -4.39 20.00
N ILE A 89 -19.04 -5.53 20.63
CA ILE A 89 -17.74 -6.21 20.54
C ILE A 89 -17.43 -6.58 19.09
N VAL A 90 -18.39 -7.12 18.34
CA VAL A 90 -18.19 -7.45 16.92
C VAL A 90 -17.95 -6.19 16.08
N ILE A 91 -18.65 -5.09 16.35
CA ILE A 91 -18.43 -3.81 15.66
C ILE A 91 -17.05 -3.22 15.99
N VAL A 92 -16.65 -3.25 17.26
CA VAL A 92 -15.35 -2.74 17.73
C VAL A 92 -14.21 -3.64 17.28
N ALA A 93 -14.37 -4.97 17.24
CA ALA A 93 -13.38 -5.90 16.72
C ALA A 93 -13.24 -5.81 15.18
N GLN A 94 -14.26 -5.31 14.49
CA GLN A 94 -14.20 -4.99 13.06
C GLN A 94 -13.59 -3.60 12.80
N ALA A 95 -13.68 -2.69 13.78
CA ALA A 95 -12.97 -1.42 13.76
C ALA A 95 -11.47 -1.72 13.83
N ASP A 96 -10.72 -1.18 12.86
CA ASP A 96 -9.30 -1.49 12.71
C ASP A 96 -8.55 -1.31 14.05
N PRO A 97 -7.73 -2.30 14.48
CA PRO A 97 -6.80 -2.06 15.57
C PRO A 97 -6.03 -0.78 15.22
N ARG A 98 -5.95 0.16 16.17
CA ARG A 98 -5.25 1.44 15.98
C ARG A 98 -3.84 1.11 15.48
N ALA A 99 -3.63 1.23 14.17
CA ALA A 99 -2.33 1.03 13.56
C ALA A 99 -1.32 1.94 14.27
N PRO A 100 -0.04 1.55 14.38
CA PRO A 100 0.99 2.48 14.82
C PRO A 100 0.81 3.78 14.05
N GLY A 101 0.62 4.89 14.77
CA GLY A 101 0.42 6.17 14.12
C GLY A 101 1.68 6.59 13.37
N ARG A 102 1.54 7.55 12.45
CA ARG A 102 2.69 8.19 11.79
C ARG A 102 3.70 8.71 12.81
N GLU A 103 3.21 9.14 13.97
CA GLU A 103 3.98 9.64 15.10
C GLU A 103 5.07 8.64 15.51
N ALA A 104 4.76 7.34 15.50
CA ALA A 104 5.73 6.31 15.85
C ALA A 104 6.94 6.29 14.90
N LEU A 105 6.76 6.59 13.60
CA LEU A 105 7.88 6.67 12.64
C LEU A 105 8.72 7.93 12.83
N VAL A 106 8.11 9.03 13.29
CA VAL A 106 8.80 10.30 13.51
C VAL A 106 9.59 10.28 14.82
N GLU A 107 9.01 9.67 15.87
CA GLU A 107 9.61 9.57 17.20
C GLU A 107 10.74 8.54 17.26
N THR A 108 10.71 7.52 16.40
CA THR A 108 11.72 6.45 16.42
C THR A 108 13.09 6.95 15.93
N GLY A 109 14.13 6.61 16.70
CA GLY A 109 15.52 6.82 16.30
C GLY A 109 15.87 6.03 15.03
N LEU A 110 16.86 6.49 14.28
CA LEU A 110 17.31 5.82 13.04
C LEU A 110 17.52 4.29 13.18
N PRO A 111 18.04 3.75 14.31
CA PRO A 111 18.25 2.31 14.46
C PRO A 111 16.96 1.47 14.42
N GLY A 112 15.86 1.98 14.96
CA GLY A 112 14.56 1.30 14.99
C GLY A 112 13.64 1.68 13.83
N LEU A 113 14.03 2.65 13.00
CA LEU A 113 13.15 3.25 12.00
C LEU A 113 12.71 2.24 10.94
N ALA A 114 13.63 1.40 10.46
CA ALA A 114 13.31 0.36 9.47
C ALA A 114 12.34 -0.68 10.02
N GLU A 115 12.57 -1.15 11.25
CA GLU A 115 11.69 -2.12 11.91
C GLU A 115 10.28 -1.53 12.11
N GLN A 116 10.22 -0.32 12.67
CA GLN A 116 8.94 0.36 12.89
C GLN A 116 8.20 0.65 11.58
N ALA A 117 8.92 0.97 10.50
CA ALA A 117 8.34 1.14 9.18
C ALA A 117 7.75 -0.14 8.61
N GLY A 118 8.40 -1.29 8.82
CA GLY A 118 7.87 -2.59 8.46
C GLY A 118 6.56 -2.89 9.20
N ILE A 119 6.53 -2.68 10.51
CA ILE A 119 5.33 -2.89 11.34
C ILE A 119 4.19 -1.96 10.91
N TRP A 120 4.50 -0.68 10.70
CA TRP A 120 3.54 0.32 10.22
C TRP A 120 2.96 -0.06 8.85
N LEU A 121 3.82 -0.46 7.90
CA LEU A 121 3.39 -0.81 6.55
C LEU A 121 2.56 -2.10 6.55
N ALA A 122 2.88 -3.05 7.42
CA ALA A 122 2.10 -4.28 7.62
C ALA A 122 0.69 -3.97 8.13
N ALA A 123 0.54 -3.03 9.07
CA ALA A 123 -0.77 -2.57 9.54
C ALA A 123 -1.59 -1.89 8.42
N GLN A 124 -0.91 -1.36 7.40
CA GLN A 124 -1.56 -0.65 6.31
C GLN A 124 -2.14 -1.53 5.20
N ARG A 125 -1.82 -2.82 5.19
CA ARG A 125 -2.18 -3.77 4.12
C ARG A 125 -3.68 -3.88 3.86
N ARG A 126 -4.52 -3.61 4.87
CA ARG A 126 -5.98 -3.72 4.75
C ARG A 126 -6.53 -2.75 3.68
N GLY A 127 -7.22 -3.32 2.71
CA GLY A 127 -7.89 -2.57 1.64
C GLY A 127 -7.00 -2.15 0.47
N MET A 128 -5.71 -2.47 0.47
CA MET A 128 -4.82 -2.23 -0.67
C MET A 128 -5.17 -3.14 -1.85
N PRO A 129 -4.98 -2.69 -3.11
CA PRO A 129 -5.08 -3.55 -4.27
C PRO A 129 -3.96 -4.61 -4.26
N LEU A 130 -4.22 -5.76 -4.87
CA LEU A 130 -3.30 -6.91 -4.84
C LEU A 130 -1.85 -6.57 -5.29
N PRO A 131 -1.62 -5.76 -6.33
CA PRO A 131 -0.26 -5.38 -6.72
C PRO A 131 0.45 -4.50 -5.69
N ALA A 132 -0.27 -3.57 -5.04
CA ALA A 132 0.29 -2.73 -3.97
C ALA A 132 0.64 -3.57 -2.73
N LEU A 133 -0.16 -4.59 -2.42
CA LEU A 133 0.12 -5.51 -1.31
C LEU A 133 1.47 -6.23 -1.50
N ARG A 134 1.75 -6.73 -2.71
CA ARG A 134 3.03 -7.38 -3.02
C ARG A 134 4.21 -6.42 -2.90
N LEU A 135 4.04 -5.17 -3.32
CA LEU A 135 5.07 -4.14 -3.18
C LEU A 135 5.30 -3.76 -1.71
N ALA A 136 4.23 -3.66 -0.92
CA ALA A 136 4.32 -3.40 0.51
C ALA A 136 5.05 -4.54 1.24
N ASP A 137 4.79 -5.80 0.88
CA ASP A 137 5.50 -6.96 1.43
C ASP A 137 6.99 -6.96 1.05
N ALA A 138 7.31 -6.65 -0.21
CA ALA A 138 8.69 -6.51 -0.67
C ALA A 138 9.44 -5.38 0.07
N LEU A 139 8.80 -4.23 0.24
CA LEU A 139 9.33 -3.12 1.03
C LEU A 139 9.57 -3.52 2.48
N GLY A 140 8.63 -4.23 3.11
CA GLY A 140 8.80 -4.76 4.47
C GLY A 140 10.05 -5.62 4.59
N SER A 141 10.26 -6.57 3.68
CA SER A 141 11.46 -7.41 3.67
C SER A 141 12.76 -6.61 3.44
N ARG A 142 12.69 -5.53 2.63
CA ARG A 142 13.83 -4.65 2.39
C ARG A 142 14.17 -3.81 3.62
N PHE A 143 13.17 -3.31 4.35
CA PHE A 143 13.39 -2.60 5.60
C PHE A 143 14.07 -3.51 6.63
N GLU A 144 13.60 -4.75 6.78
CA GLU A 144 14.22 -5.74 7.67
C GLU A 144 15.70 -5.99 7.31
N ALA A 145 16.00 -6.14 6.01
CA ALA A 145 17.37 -6.30 5.53
C ALA A 145 18.25 -5.05 5.74
N LEU A 146 17.65 -3.85 5.76
CA LEU A 146 18.35 -2.58 5.98
C LEU A 146 18.53 -2.22 7.45
N ALA A 147 17.71 -2.76 8.35
CA ALA A 147 17.74 -2.48 9.79
C ALA A 147 19.15 -2.54 10.42
N PRO A 148 19.94 -3.62 10.26
CA PRO A 148 21.27 -3.69 10.88
C PRO A 148 22.26 -2.67 10.32
N ARG A 149 22.06 -2.23 9.07
CA ARG A 149 22.91 -1.21 8.42
C ARG A 149 22.56 0.19 8.91
N LEU A 150 21.26 0.48 9.05
CA LEU A 150 20.78 1.75 9.61
C LEU A 150 21.17 1.92 11.08
N ALA A 151 21.21 0.82 11.84
CA ALA A 151 21.66 0.84 13.24
C ALA A 151 23.13 1.27 13.40
N ARG A 152 23.98 1.00 12.39
CA ARG A 152 25.40 1.39 12.39
C ARG A 152 25.66 2.75 11.73
N LEU A 153 24.68 3.29 11.01
CA LEU A 153 24.82 4.54 10.28
C LEU A 153 24.80 5.74 11.23
N ASN A 154 25.70 6.70 11.00
CA ASN A 154 25.67 7.96 11.75
C ASN A 154 24.33 8.71 11.50
N PRO A 155 23.53 8.98 12.56
CA PRO A 155 22.25 9.68 12.43
C PRO A 155 22.32 11.09 11.86
N ARG A 156 23.50 11.73 11.91
CA ARG A 156 23.73 13.08 11.38
C ARG A 156 24.19 13.09 9.92
N SER A 157 24.33 11.93 9.28
CA SER A 157 24.74 11.85 7.88
C SER A 157 23.61 12.30 6.94
N PRO A 158 23.93 12.87 5.77
CA PRO A 158 22.92 13.23 4.77
C PRO A 158 22.14 12.00 4.27
N ALA A 159 22.79 10.83 4.19
CA ALA A 159 22.12 9.58 3.84
C ALA A 159 21.06 9.16 4.87
N ALA A 160 21.36 9.30 6.17
CA ALA A 160 20.40 9.05 7.24
C ALA A 160 19.19 10.00 7.17
N ALA A 161 19.42 11.28 6.88
CA ALA A 161 18.36 12.27 6.73
C ALA A 161 17.43 11.93 5.55
N SER A 162 17.98 11.54 4.39
CA SER A 162 17.21 11.13 3.22
C SER A 162 16.35 9.89 3.49
N ILE A 163 16.91 8.85 4.11
CA ILE A 163 16.16 7.64 4.44
C ILE A 163 15.06 7.95 5.46
N ARG A 164 15.37 8.76 6.49
CA ARG A 164 14.37 9.19 7.46
C ARG A 164 13.23 9.94 6.79
N LYS A 165 13.53 10.86 5.87
CA LYS A 165 12.51 11.59 5.12
C LYS A 165 11.65 10.65 4.28
N LEU A 166 12.27 9.74 3.52
CA LEU A 166 11.57 8.78 2.68
C LEU A 166 10.61 7.90 3.50
N VAL A 167 11.07 7.40 4.64
CA VAL A 167 10.35 6.42 5.47
C VAL A 167 9.35 7.06 6.43
N ALA A 168 9.69 8.17 7.08
CA ALA A 168 8.84 8.79 8.10
C ALA A 168 7.92 9.89 7.55
N VAL A 169 8.19 10.41 6.34
CA VAL A 169 7.42 11.51 5.74
C VAL A 169 6.77 11.07 4.44
N GLU A 170 7.57 10.66 3.45
CA GLU A 170 7.07 10.46 2.09
C GLU A 170 6.20 9.20 1.96
N LEU A 171 6.66 8.06 2.52
CA LEU A 171 5.91 6.80 2.50
C LEU A 171 4.56 6.91 3.24
N PRO A 172 4.48 7.45 4.48
CA PRO A 172 3.20 7.65 5.15
C PRO A 172 2.28 8.62 4.41
N ALA A 173 2.82 9.75 3.93
CA ALA A 173 2.02 10.74 3.21
C ALA A 173 1.40 10.19 1.91
N LEU A 174 2.13 9.36 1.16
CA LEU A 174 1.63 8.70 -0.05
C LEU A 174 0.41 7.82 0.27
N VAL A 175 0.59 6.98 1.26
CA VAL A 175 -0.41 6.01 1.69
C VAL A 175 -1.63 6.71 2.27
N ASP A 176 -1.44 7.75 3.09
CA ASP A 176 -2.53 8.51 3.70
C ASP A 176 -3.35 9.23 2.63
N SER A 177 -2.68 9.82 1.63
CA SER A 177 -3.33 10.45 0.48
C SER A 177 -4.22 9.46 -0.28
N TRP A 178 -3.76 8.22 -0.51
CA TRP A 178 -4.58 7.17 -1.10
C TRP A 178 -5.75 6.74 -0.20
N ARG A 179 -5.55 6.71 1.13
CA ARG A 179 -6.62 6.36 2.07
C ARG A 179 -7.72 7.41 2.19
N MET A 180 -7.39 8.68 2.04
CA MET A 180 -8.38 9.77 1.97
C MET A 180 -9.34 9.59 0.78
N VAL A 181 -8.90 8.90 -0.28
CA VAL A 181 -9.77 8.54 -1.39
C VAL A 181 -10.76 7.46 -0.95
N GLY A 182 -12.05 7.79 -1.03
CA GLY A 182 -13.14 6.86 -0.75
C GLY A 182 -13.07 5.61 -1.64
N ILE A 183 -13.43 4.45 -1.09
CA ILE A 183 -13.25 3.13 -1.73
C ILE A 183 -13.82 3.08 -3.16
N SER A 184 -14.96 3.73 -3.40
CA SER A 184 -15.61 3.77 -4.73
C SER A 184 -14.79 4.55 -5.77
N ALA A 185 -14.12 5.62 -5.34
CA ALA A 185 -13.35 6.52 -6.21
C ALA A 185 -11.93 5.99 -6.51
N ARG A 186 -11.44 4.99 -5.77
CA ARG A 186 -10.09 4.43 -5.95
C ARG A 186 -9.82 3.80 -7.31
N ARG A 187 -10.88 3.44 -8.03
CA ARG A 187 -10.84 2.84 -9.37
C ARG A 187 -11.35 3.79 -10.45
N GLU A 188 -11.71 5.01 -10.08
CA GLU A 188 -12.14 6.01 -11.05
C GLU A 188 -10.92 6.63 -11.70
N MET A 189 -11.02 6.86 -13.00
CA MET A 189 -9.96 7.50 -13.76
C MET A 189 -9.86 8.97 -13.34
N GLN A 190 -8.67 9.40 -12.93
CA GLN A 190 -8.41 10.81 -12.64
C GLN A 190 -8.09 11.58 -13.93
N ALA A 191 -7.97 12.90 -13.81
CA ALA A 191 -7.67 13.81 -14.91
C ALA A 191 -6.34 13.49 -15.63
N ASP A 192 -5.43 12.80 -14.95
CA ASP A 192 -4.13 12.36 -15.49
C ASP A 192 -4.16 10.97 -16.16
N GLY A 193 -5.35 10.37 -16.30
CA GLY A 193 -5.53 9.07 -16.94
C GLY A 193 -5.07 7.89 -16.10
N ARG A 194 -4.88 8.05 -14.79
CA ARG A 194 -4.55 6.96 -13.86
C ARG A 194 -5.60 6.85 -12.76
N THR A 195 -5.71 5.66 -12.18
CA THR A 195 -6.55 5.48 -10.99
C THR A 195 -5.74 5.80 -9.71
N PRO A 196 -6.40 6.18 -8.61
CA PRO A 196 -5.74 6.30 -7.31
C PRO A 196 -4.98 5.03 -6.89
N ASP A 197 -5.51 3.85 -7.23
CA ASP A 197 -4.81 2.58 -7.02
C ASP A 197 -3.50 2.51 -7.83
N ASP A 198 -3.50 2.98 -9.09
CA ASP A 198 -2.28 3.06 -9.92
C ASP A 198 -1.25 4.05 -9.35
N HIS A 199 -1.71 5.17 -8.78
CA HIS A 199 -0.84 6.14 -8.12
C HIS A 199 -0.16 5.57 -6.89
N LEU A 200 -0.90 4.82 -6.07
CA LEU A 200 -0.31 4.10 -4.93
C LEU A 200 0.75 3.10 -5.41
N ILE A 201 0.42 2.28 -6.42
CA ILE A 201 1.33 1.27 -6.95
C ILE A 201 2.61 1.93 -7.48
N ASN A 202 2.48 3.02 -8.23
CA ASN A 202 3.62 3.74 -8.79
C ASN A 202 4.46 4.41 -7.68
N GLY A 203 3.82 5.05 -6.71
CA GLY A 203 4.52 5.67 -5.58
C GLY A 203 5.29 4.66 -4.74
N LEU A 204 4.69 3.51 -4.43
CA LEU A 204 5.37 2.43 -3.69
C LEU A 204 6.57 1.87 -4.47
N ARG A 205 6.45 1.73 -5.80
CA ARG A 205 7.60 1.33 -6.65
C ARG A 205 8.73 2.36 -6.62
N LEU A 206 8.39 3.64 -6.68
CA LEU A 206 9.39 4.71 -6.63
C LEU A 206 10.13 4.71 -5.28
N ILE A 207 9.38 4.55 -4.18
CA ILE A 207 9.97 4.45 -2.84
C ILE A 207 10.88 3.22 -2.73
N ASP A 208 10.47 2.05 -3.24
CA ASP A 208 11.32 0.85 -3.22
C ASP A 208 12.62 1.06 -4.01
N ALA A 209 12.55 1.68 -5.19
CA ALA A 209 13.72 2.00 -6.00
C ALA A 209 14.65 2.99 -5.29
N GLU A 210 14.10 4.04 -4.67
CA GLU A 210 14.91 5.02 -3.94
C GLU A 210 15.56 4.41 -2.70
N LEU A 211 14.83 3.56 -1.98
CA LEU A 211 15.35 2.83 -0.84
C LEU A 211 16.45 1.84 -1.25
N ALA A 212 16.32 1.18 -2.40
CA ALA A 212 17.36 0.32 -2.95
C ALA A 212 18.63 1.13 -3.28
N ARG A 213 18.49 2.27 -3.97
CA ARG A 213 19.60 3.18 -4.28
C ARG A 213 20.30 3.68 -3.02
N ALA A 214 19.54 4.12 -2.02
CA ALA A 214 20.09 4.55 -0.74
C ALA A 214 20.84 3.41 -0.04
N GLY A 215 20.30 2.20 -0.07
CA GLY A 215 20.94 1.00 0.48
C GLY A 215 22.26 0.63 -0.21
N GLU A 216 22.35 0.77 -1.53
CA GLU A 216 23.59 0.56 -2.29
C GLU A 216 24.68 1.59 -1.93
N CYS A 217 24.30 2.87 -1.80
CA CYS A 217 25.22 3.92 -1.38
C CYS A 217 25.80 3.64 0.02
N LEU A 218 24.96 3.18 0.96
CA LEU A 218 25.42 2.77 2.29
C LEU A 218 26.35 1.55 2.25
N GLY A 219 26.08 0.60 1.35
CA GLY A 219 26.92 -0.58 1.14
C GLY A 219 28.31 -0.24 0.63
N ARG A 220 28.43 0.68 -0.34
CA ARG A 220 29.72 1.10 -0.91
C ARG A 220 30.65 1.69 0.16
N THR A 221 30.14 2.57 1.02
CA THR A 221 30.94 3.16 2.11
C THR A 221 31.55 2.10 3.03
N SER A 222 30.80 1.06 3.37
CA SER A 222 31.33 -0.03 4.21
C SER A 222 32.41 -0.87 3.52
N LEU A 223 32.32 -1.06 2.21
CA LEU A 223 33.33 -1.78 1.44
C LEU A 223 34.61 -0.96 1.29
N ASP A 224 34.49 0.36 1.10
CA ASP A 224 35.63 1.27 1.03
C ASP A 224 36.40 1.30 2.36
N GLU A 225 35.70 1.32 3.51
CA GLU A 225 36.34 1.23 4.83
C GLU A 225 37.14 -0.07 5.02
N ILE A 226 36.59 -1.21 4.57
CA ILE A 226 37.28 -2.50 4.64
C ILE A 226 38.53 -2.50 3.74
N ALA A 227 38.44 -1.94 2.53
CA ALA A 227 39.57 -1.86 1.61
C ALA A 227 40.72 -0.99 2.17
N ILE A 228 40.38 0.12 2.84
CA ILE A 228 41.36 0.99 3.50
C ILE A 228 42.04 0.25 4.66
N GLN A 229 41.27 -0.45 5.50
CA GLN A 229 41.84 -1.22 6.61
C GLN A 229 42.74 -2.35 6.11
N GLY A 230 42.34 -3.07 5.05
CA GLY A 230 43.16 -4.11 4.42
C GLY A 230 44.50 -3.55 3.93
N ARG A 231 44.48 -2.46 3.17
CA ARG A 231 45.71 -1.80 2.69
C ARG A 231 46.59 -1.26 3.81
N TYR A 232 45.98 -0.73 4.89
CA TYR A 232 46.75 -0.30 6.07
C TYR A 232 47.45 -1.47 6.75
N LEU A 233 46.77 -2.61 6.90
CA LEU A 233 47.35 -3.82 7.48
C LEU A 233 48.50 -4.35 6.61
N GLU A 234 48.30 -4.42 5.29
CA GLU A 234 49.37 -4.77 4.34
C GLU A 234 50.57 -3.83 4.52
N LEU A 235 50.36 -2.51 4.52
CA LEU A 235 51.47 -1.55 4.66
C LEU A 235 52.18 -1.65 6.03
N LYS A 236 51.43 -1.89 7.10
CA LYS A 236 51.97 -2.01 8.46
C LYS A 236 52.77 -3.30 8.65
N TYR A 237 52.34 -4.41 8.08
CA TYR A 237 52.94 -5.73 8.34
C TYR A 237 53.88 -6.21 7.21
N ASP A 238 53.66 -5.84 5.94
CA ASP A 238 54.63 -6.11 4.86
C ASP A 238 55.79 -5.10 4.85
N GLY A 239 55.60 -3.89 5.42
CA GLY A 239 56.67 -2.89 5.59
C GLY A 239 57.64 -3.17 6.74
N GLU A 240 57.27 -4.05 7.67
CA GLU A 240 58.09 -4.52 8.82
C GLU A 240 58.62 -5.95 8.62
N GLY A 241 58.77 -6.39 7.36
CA GLY A 241 59.55 -7.59 7.06
C GLY A 241 61.01 -7.40 7.51
N PRO A 242 61.59 -8.28 8.36
CA PRO A 242 62.93 -8.10 8.89
C PRO A 242 63.96 -8.23 7.77
N GLY A 243 64.42 -7.09 7.26
CA GLY A 243 65.65 -6.97 6.49
C GLY A 243 66.85 -7.10 7.43
N LEU A 244 67.16 -8.36 7.79
CA LEU A 244 68.52 -8.82 8.10
C LEU A 244 69.39 -8.77 6.83
#